data_AF-A0A6L3SVK8-F1
#
_entry.id   AF-A0A6L3SVK8-F1
#
_cell.length_a   1.000
_cell.length_b   1.000
_cell.length_c   1.000
_cell.angle_alpha   90.00
_cell.angle_beta   90.00
_cell.angle_gamma   90.00
#
_symmetry.space_group_name_H-M   'P 1'
#
loop_
_entity.id
_entity.type
_entity.pdbx_description
1 polymer ?
#
loop_
_entity_poly.entity_id
_entity_poly.type
_entity_poly.pdbx_seq_one_letter_code
_entity_poly.pdbx_strand_id
1 'polypeptide(L)'
;MRTTKDGRSMITAEHEIGLVRPNIVASVKALQDRGLSRMEAYAVLGSMLGKSQTWVRKVIGRQPDAAIYLRDALNIRSAYDRLCARIDAASERIEGENDQLREAIDVALSASAAPHPGRPGPTQAQAAAPRGAGPPAAPALVRPRARTLVPADQPSVDVNDLPLWRAIEGE
;
A
#
# COMPACT_ATOMS: atom_id res chain seq x y z
N MET A 1 5.27 -57.29 -23.76
CA MET A 1 6.07 -56.74 -22.63
C MET A 1 6.18 -55.24 -22.80
N ARG A 2 5.63 -54.46 -21.85
CA ARG A 2 5.67 -52.99 -21.86
C ARG A 2 7.00 -52.54 -21.28
N THR A 3 7.81 -51.85 -22.07
CA THR A 3 8.97 -51.10 -21.55
C THR A 3 8.50 -49.69 -21.21
N THR A 4 8.35 -49.41 -19.92
CA THR A 4 8.20 -48.05 -19.39
C THR A 4 9.46 -47.26 -19.73
N LYS A 5 9.36 -46.41 -20.76
CA LYS A 5 10.39 -45.44 -21.14
C LYS A 5 10.40 -44.36 -20.06
N ASP A 6 11.43 -44.46 -19.23
CA ASP A 6 11.74 -43.57 -18.13
C ASP A 6 11.57 -42.10 -18.55
N GLY A 7 10.59 -41.44 -17.94
CA GLY A 7 10.16 -40.07 -18.20
C GLY A 7 11.13 -39.05 -17.61
N ARG A 8 12.40 -39.14 -17.97
CA ARG A 8 13.38 -38.11 -17.65
C ARG A 8 13.14 -36.95 -18.61
N SER A 9 12.18 -36.09 -18.28
CA SER A 9 12.01 -34.78 -18.90
C SER A 9 13.33 -34.03 -18.77
N MET A 10 14.12 -34.05 -19.82
CA MET A 10 15.31 -33.23 -19.93
C MET A 10 14.81 -31.79 -19.88
N ILE A 11 15.13 -31.08 -18.80
CA ILE A 11 14.84 -29.65 -18.65
C ILE A 11 15.60 -28.95 -19.78
N THR A 12 14.92 -28.64 -20.88
CA THR A 12 15.51 -27.89 -21.98
C THR A 12 15.40 -26.40 -21.67
N ALA A 13 16.32 -25.61 -22.22
CA ALA A 13 16.31 -24.16 -22.05
C ALA A 13 14.94 -23.58 -22.45
N GLU A 14 14.27 -24.08 -23.49
CA GLU A 14 12.92 -23.62 -23.84
C GLU A 14 11.86 -23.90 -22.77
N HIS A 15 12.00 -24.98 -21.99
CA HIS A 15 11.08 -25.29 -20.89
C HIS A 15 11.27 -24.33 -19.71
N GLU A 16 12.51 -24.01 -19.36
CA GLU A 16 12.86 -22.99 -18.35
C GLU A 16 12.41 -21.58 -18.78
N ILE A 17 12.55 -21.23 -20.06
CA ILE A 17 12.07 -19.94 -20.61
C ILE A 17 10.57 -19.76 -20.38
N GLY A 18 9.78 -20.82 -20.59
CA GLY A 18 8.34 -20.82 -20.31
C GLY A 18 8.00 -20.58 -18.83
N LEU A 19 8.86 -21.03 -17.92
CA LEU A 19 8.68 -20.92 -16.47
C LEU A 19 9.12 -19.57 -15.90
N VAL A 20 10.07 -18.90 -16.56
CA VAL A 20 10.71 -17.69 -16.01
C VAL A 20 10.00 -16.39 -16.39
N ARG A 21 9.36 -16.35 -17.57
CA ARG A 21 8.60 -15.17 -18.00
C ARG A 21 7.51 -14.76 -16.98
N PRO A 22 6.71 -15.67 -16.40
CA PRO A 22 5.80 -15.34 -15.30
C PRO A 22 6.47 -14.57 -14.16
N ASN A 23 7.69 -14.94 -13.76
CA ASN A 23 8.43 -14.28 -12.69
C ASN A 23 8.87 -12.85 -13.06
N ILE A 24 9.22 -12.62 -14.34
CA ILE A 24 9.51 -11.27 -14.85
C ILE A 24 8.24 -10.41 -14.81
N VAL A 25 7.12 -10.96 -15.29
CA VAL A 25 5.83 -10.24 -15.31
C VAL A 25 5.39 -9.91 -13.88
N ALA A 26 5.50 -10.88 -12.96
CA ALA A 26 5.18 -10.71 -11.55
C ALA A 26 6.10 -9.67 -10.88
N SER A 27 7.41 -9.72 -11.14
CA SER A 27 8.37 -8.73 -10.64
C SER A 27 8.01 -7.31 -11.09
N VAL A 28 7.73 -7.14 -12.39
CA VAL A 28 7.36 -5.83 -12.94
C VAL A 28 6.05 -5.32 -12.34
N LYS A 29 5.07 -6.20 -12.13
CA LYS A 29 3.82 -5.85 -11.47
C LYS A 29 4.07 -5.43 -10.01
N ALA A 30 4.83 -6.21 -9.25
CA ALA A 30 5.16 -5.89 -7.86
C ALA A 30 5.90 -4.56 -7.72
N LEU A 31 6.75 -4.20 -8.68
CA LEU A 31 7.38 -2.88 -8.72
C LEU A 31 6.38 -1.76 -9.05
N GLN A 32 5.45 -1.98 -9.98
CA GLN A 32 4.37 -1.03 -10.28
C GLN A 32 3.44 -0.82 -9.09
N ASP A 33 3.09 -1.89 -8.37
CA ASP A 33 2.25 -1.84 -7.18
C ASP A 33 2.92 -1.02 -6.04
N ARG A 34 4.25 -0.85 -6.09
CA ARG A 34 5.03 0.03 -5.21
C ARG A 34 5.15 1.48 -5.70
N GLY A 35 4.41 1.85 -6.74
CA GLY A 35 4.34 3.22 -7.27
C GLY A 35 5.33 3.51 -8.40
N LEU A 36 6.14 2.56 -8.83
CA LEU A 36 7.03 2.78 -9.97
C LEU A 36 6.23 2.83 -11.27
N SER A 37 6.58 3.74 -12.17
CA SER A 37 6.07 3.67 -13.53
C SER A 37 6.53 2.36 -14.20
N ARG A 38 5.81 1.94 -15.24
CA ARG A 38 6.16 0.72 -15.98
C ARG A 38 7.58 0.74 -16.55
N MET A 39 8.05 1.91 -17.00
CA MET A 39 9.39 2.06 -17.55
C MET A 39 10.47 2.01 -16.47
N GLU A 40 10.25 2.63 -15.32
CA GLU A 40 11.15 2.51 -14.16
C GLU A 40 11.21 1.07 -13.66
N ALA A 41 10.08 0.37 -13.61
CA ALA A 41 10.05 -1.05 -13.26
C ALA A 41 10.91 -1.91 -14.21
N TYR A 42 10.90 -1.61 -15.52
CA TYR A 42 11.80 -2.28 -16.48
C TYR A 42 13.26 -1.94 -16.25
N ALA A 43 13.58 -0.68 -15.93
CA ALA A 43 14.94 -0.24 -15.67
C ALA A 43 15.51 -0.89 -14.40
N VAL A 44 14.75 -0.86 -13.31
CA VAL A 44 15.12 -1.48 -12.03
C VAL A 44 15.30 -2.99 -12.18
N LEU A 45 14.32 -3.67 -12.79
CA LEU A 45 14.43 -5.11 -12.99
C LEU A 45 15.59 -5.46 -13.93
N GLY A 46 15.77 -4.70 -15.02
CA GLY A 46 16.90 -4.87 -15.92
C GLY A 46 18.24 -4.76 -15.17
N SER A 47 18.41 -3.72 -14.37
CA SER A 47 19.60 -3.52 -13.54
C SER A 47 19.86 -4.71 -12.60
N MET A 48 18.82 -5.20 -11.90
CA MET A 48 18.92 -6.38 -11.03
C MET A 48 19.37 -7.65 -11.75
N LEU A 49 19.01 -7.79 -13.03
CA LEU A 49 19.34 -8.94 -13.87
C LEU A 49 20.64 -8.78 -14.67
N GLY A 50 21.27 -7.60 -14.62
CA GLY A 50 22.38 -7.26 -15.52
C GLY A 50 21.97 -7.17 -16.99
N LYS A 51 20.73 -6.73 -17.25
CA LYS A 51 20.12 -6.61 -18.59
C LYS A 51 19.59 -5.20 -18.82
N SER A 52 19.31 -4.86 -20.08
CA SER A 52 18.71 -3.57 -20.41
C SER A 52 17.19 -3.57 -20.17
N GLN A 53 16.62 -2.39 -19.90
CA GLN A 53 15.16 -2.20 -19.86
C GLN A 53 14.47 -2.70 -21.15
N THR A 54 15.12 -2.50 -22.30
CA THR A 54 14.60 -2.91 -23.60
C THR A 54 14.52 -4.43 -23.70
N TRP A 55 15.50 -5.14 -23.16
CA TRP A 55 15.49 -6.60 -23.08
C TRP A 55 14.32 -7.09 -22.23
N VAL A 56 14.08 -6.49 -21.06
CA VAL A 56 12.93 -6.84 -20.18
C VAL A 56 11.61 -6.65 -20.93
N ARG A 57 11.46 -5.52 -21.63
CA ARG A 57 10.27 -5.24 -22.44
C ARG A 57 10.05 -6.28 -23.55
N LYS A 58 11.11 -6.69 -24.24
CA LYS A 58 11.05 -7.69 -25.31
C LYS A 58 10.64 -9.07 -24.79
N VAL A 59 11.19 -9.49 -23.64
CA VAL A 59 10.81 -10.75 -22.98
C VAL A 59 9.33 -10.77 -22.60
N ILE A 60 8.83 -9.67 -22.01
CA ILE A 60 7.40 -9.56 -21.68
C ILE A 60 6.54 -9.58 -22.95
N GLY A 61 6.96 -8.87 -23.99
CA GLY A 61 6.31 -8.82 -25.30
C GLY A 61 6.45 -10.09 -26.15
N ARG A 62 7.09 -11.15 -25.64
CA ARG A 62 7.35 -12.41 -26.36
C ARG A 62 8.05 -12.20 -27.71
N GLN A 63 8.93 -11.20 -27.79
CA GLN A 63 9.68 -10.93 -29.01
C GLN A 63 10.72 -12.05 -29.23
N PRO A 64 10.83 -12.59 -30.46
CA PRO A 64 11.67 -13.77 -30.74
C PRO A 64 13.17 -13.48 -30.63
N ASP A 65 13.58 -12.21 -30.63
CA ASP A 65 14.97 -11.78 -30.49
C ASP A 65 15.45 -11.71 -29.02
N ALA A 66 14.54 -11.82 -28.06
CA ALA A 66 14.87 -11.90 -26.64
C ALA A 66 15.18 -13.34 -26.23
N ALA A 67 16.40 -13.78 -26.55
CA ALA A 67 16.92 -15.02 -26.00
C ALA A 67 17.11 -14.90 -24.48
N ILE A 68 16.63 -15.90 -23.75
CA ILE A 68 16.87 -16.09 -22.32
C ILE A 68 17.72 -17.36 -22.21
N TYR A 69 18.95 -17.21 -21.76
CA TYR A 69 19.83 -18.37 -21.54
C TYR A 69 19.58 -18.97 -20.16
N LEU A 70 20.03 -20.20 -19.92
CA LEU A 70 19.89 -20.87 -18.62
C LEU A 70 20.44 -20.03 -17.45
N ARG A 71 21.58 -19.34 -17.67
CA ARG A 71 22.13 -18.40 -16.68
C ARG A 71 21.15 -17.25 -16.37
N ASP A 72 20.47 -16.73 -17.39
CA ASP A 72 19.48 -15.69 -17.20
C ASP A 72 18.30 -16.24 -16.41
N ALA A 73 17.81 -17.44 -16.73
CA ALA A 73 16.72 -18.10 -16.00
C ALA A 73 16.99 -18.21 -14.48
N LEU A 74 18.18 -18.69 -14.12
CA LEU A 74 18.60 -18.81 -12.71
C LEU A 74 18.71 -17.43 -12.03
N ASN A 75 19.31 -16.45 -12.72
CA ASN A 75 19.42 -15.09 -12.20
C ASN A 75 18.04 -14.46 -11.97
N ILE A 76 17.10 -14.66 -12.89
CA ILE A 76 15.74 -14.13 -12.79
C ILE A 76 15.01 -14.73 -11.59
N ARG A 77 15.13 -16.04 -11.39
CA ARG A 77 14.53 -16.69 -10.23
C ARG A 77 15.11 -16.14 -8.92
N SER A 78 16.43 -16.06 -8.81
CA SER A 78 17.06 -15.47 -7.63
C SER A 78 16.66 -14.01 -7.40
N ALA A 79 16.55 -13.21 -8.46
CA ALA A 79 16.14 -11.82 -8.37
C ALA A 79 14.69 -11.68 -7.88
N TYR A 80 13.80 -12.55 -8.38
CA TYR A 80 12.42 -12.63 -7.93
C TYR A 80 12.32 -13.02 -6.46
N ASP A 81 13.03 -14.06 -6.03
CA ASP A 81 13.02 -14.52 -4.63
C ASP A 81 13.50 -13.41 -3.67
N ARG A 82 14.55 -12.66 -4.05
CA ARG A 82 15.03 -11.49 -3.28
C ARG A 82 14.02 -10.34 -3.28
N LEU A 83 13.25 -10.17 -4.35
CA LEU A 83 12.21 -9.14 -4.39
C LEU A 83 11.07 -9.51 -3.44
N CYS A 84 10.60 -10.76 -3.46
CA CYS A 84 9.61 -11.29 -2.53
C CYS A 84 10.07 -11.12 -1.08
N ALA A 85 11.28 -11.59 -0.74
CA ALA A 85 11.81 -11.46 0.62
C ALA A 85 11.89 -9.99 1.10
N ARG A 86 12.20 -9.04 0.21
CA ARG A 86 12.18 -7.60 0.54
C ARG A 86 10.77 -7.06 0.75
N ILE A 87 9.79 -7.58 0.01
CA ILE A 87 8.38 -7.20 0.17
C ILE A 87 7.89 -7.73 1.51
N ASP A 88 8.14 -9.00 1.81
CA ASP A 88 7.72 -9.63 3.07
C ASP A 88 8.33 -8.90 4.28
N ALA A 89 9.63 -8.62 4.26
CA ALA A 89 10.29 -7.85 5.32
C ALA A 89 9.78 -6.40 5.46
N ALA A 90 9.34 -5.78 4.37
CA ALA A 90 8.74 -4.44 4.42
C ALA A 90 7.33 -4.49 5.02
N SER A 91 6.53 -5.51 4.67
CA SER A 91 5.21 -5.75 5.23
C SER A 91 5.28 -6.02 6.73
N GLU A 92 6.20 -6.90 7.17
CA GLU A 92 6.42 -7.18 8.60
C GLU A 92 6.78 -5.92 9.40
N ARG A 93 7.60 -5.03 8.81
CA ARG A 93 7.92 -3.75 9.46
C ARG A 93 6.69 -2.85 9.60
N ILE A 94 5.91 -2.71 8.53
CA ILE A 94 4.70 -1.87 8.53
C ILE A 94 3.67 -2.41 9.52
N GLU A 95 3.50 -3.73 9.59
CA GLU A 95 2.62 -4.38 10.57
C GLU A 95 3.08 -4.08 12.01
N GLY A 96 4.37 -4.23 12.30
CA GLY A 96 4.94 -3.90 13.61
C GLY A 96 4.82 -2.42 13.99
N GLU A 97 4.98 -1.50 13.04
CA GLU A 97 4.73 -0.07 13.25
C GLU A 97 3.24 0.21 13.50
N ASN A 98 2.33 -0.47 12.79
CA ASN A 98 0.89 -0.34 12.99
C ASN A 98 0.46 -0.78 14.39
N ASP A 99 0.99 -1.91 14.86
CA ASP A 99 0.67 -2.44 16.17
C ASP A 99 1.18 -1.52 17.29
N GLN A 100 2.38 -0.94 17.14
CA GLN A 100 2.87 0.10 18.05
C GLN A 100 1.97 1.34 18.07
N LEU A 101 1.49 1.79 16.91
CA LEU A 101 0.57 2.93 16.82
C LEU A 101 -0.79 2.62 17.48
N ARG A 102 -1.30 1.39 17.31
CA ARG A 102 -2.54 0.95 17.95
C ARG A 102 -2.40 0.92 19.47
N GLU A 103 -1.31 0.36 19.98
CA GLU A 103 -1.02 0.36 21.42
C GLU A 103 -0.92 1.79 21.97
N ALA A 104 -0.24 2.70 21.26
CA ALA A 104 -0.15 4.10 21.66
C ALA A 104 -1.51 4.80 21.69
N ILE A 105 -2.39 4.52 20.72
CA ILE A 105 -3.77 5.03 20.70
C ILE A 105 -4.57 4.48 21.87
N ASP A 106 -4.49 3.17 22.14
CA ASP A 106 -5.22 2.53 23.25
C ASP A 106 -4.78 3.08 24.61
N VAL A 107 -3.47 3.32 24.79
CA VAL A 107 -2.93 3.99 25.99
C VAL A 107 -3.45 5.41 26.10
N ALA A 108 -3.44 6.20 25.03
CA ALA A 108 -3.93 7.58 25.03
C ALA A 108 -5.44 7.67 25.35
N LEU A 109 -6.25 6.78 24.77
CA LEU A 109 -7.68 6.70 25.03
C LEU A 109 -7.97 6.28 26.48
N SER A 110 -7.21 5.31 27.00
CA SER A 110 -7.34 4.86 28.39
C SER A 110 -6.93 5.93 29.40
N ALA A 111 -5.88 6.70 29.10
CA ALA A 111 -5.45 7.85 29.91
C ALA A 111 -6.49 8.98 29.90
N SER A 112 -7.16 9.21 28.76
CA SER A 112 -8.25 10.19 28.66
C SER A 112 -9.55 9.75 29.34
N ALA A 113 -9.73 8.44 29.56
CA ALA A 113 -10.89 7.88 30.26
C ALA A 113 -10.74 7.89 31.79
N ALA A 114 -9.58 8.29 32.32
CA ALA A 114 -9.37 8.43 33.75
C ALA A 114 -10.34 9.50 34.32
N PRO A 115 -11.18 9.15 35.32
CA PRO A 115 -12.15 10.08 35.87
C PRO A 115 -11.40 11.23 36.55
N HIS A 116 -11.68 12.46 36.10
CA HIS A 116 -11.20 13.68 36.74
C HIS A 116 -11.58 13.64 38.22
N PRO A 117 -10.63 13.63 39.17
CA PRO A 117 -10.96 13.71 40.58
C PRO A 117 -11.51 15.12 40.86
N GLY A 118 -12.82 15.18 41.10
CA GLY A 118 -13.49 16.24 41.84
C GLY A 118 -13.37 17.64 41.26
N ARG A 119 -14.26 18.00 40.33
CA ARG A 119 -14.73 19.39 40.27
C ARG A 119 -15.95 19.52 41.18
N PRO A 120 -15.87 20.20 42.34
CA PRO A 120 -17.06 20.49 43.13
C PRO A 120 -17.99 21.37 42.30
N GLY A 121 -19.21 20.89 42.08
CA GLY A 121 -20.23 21.59 41.32
C GLY A 121 -20.69 22.85 42.05
N PRO A 122 -20.89 23.99 41.36
CA PRO A 122 -21.66 25.08 41.92
C PRO A 122 -23.16 24.74 41.83
N THR A 123 -23.70 24.39 42.99
CA THR A 123 -24.97 24.80 43.59
C THR A 123 -26.09 25.27 42.66
N GLN A 124 -27.21 24.54 42.71
CA GLN A 124 -28.53 24.97 42.26
C GLN A 124 -28.87 26.39 42.71
N ALA A 125 -29.29 27.24 41.78
CA ALA A 125 -30.21 28.33 42.06
C ALA A 125 -31.55 28.01 41.39
N GLN A 126 -32.50 27.56 42.21
CA GLN A 126 -33.91 27.53 41.86
C GLN A 126 -34.45 28.96 41.81
N ALA A 127 -35.14 29.33 40.74
CA ALA A 127 -36.22 30.32 40.80
C ALA A 127 -37.19 30.17 39.62
N ALA A 128 -38.38 29.66 39.95
CA ALA A 128 -39.72 29.99 39.44
C ALA A 128 -40.08 29.83 37.95
N ALA A 129 -41.00 28.90 37.69
CA ALA A 129 -41.94 28.94 36.56
C ALA A 129 -43.17 29.82 36.90
N PRO A 130 -43.97 30.27 35.91
CA PRO A 130 -45.14 29.45 35.58
C PRO A 130 -45.54 29.38 34.08
N ARG A 131 -45.97 28.15 33.74
CA ARG A 131 -46.95 27.67 32.74
C ARG A 131 -47.49 28.63 31.66
N GLY A 132 -47.25 28.25 30.41
CA GLY A 132 -48.16 28.47 29.28
C GLY A 132 -48.28 27.16 28.48
N ALA A 133 -49.51 26.64 28.33
CA ALA A 133 -49.80 25.39 27.63
C ALA A 133 -49.98 25.62 26.12
N GLY A 134 -49.33 24.80 25.30
CA GLY A 134 -49.57 24.69 23.85
C GLY A 134 -49.06 23.34 23.32
N PRO A 135 -49.85 22.57 22.55
CA PRO A 135 -49.47 21.25 22.03
C PRO A 135 -48.55 21.35 20.79
N PRO A 136 -47.85 20.25 20.41
CA PRO A 136 -46.57 20.32 19.74
C PRO A 136 -46.67 20.43 18.21
N ALA A 137 -45.89 21.35 17.63
CA ALA A 137 -45.52 21.28 16.22
C ALA A 137 -44.02 20.93 16.15
N ALA A 138 -43.73 19.70 15.72
CA ALA A 138 -42.36 19.27 15.45
C ALA A 138 -41.75 20.11 14.32
N PRO A 139 -40.62 20.80 14.51
CA PRO A 139 -39.84 21.25 13.38
C PRO A 139 -39.12 20.02 12.79
N ALA A 140 -39.46 19.70 11.55
CA ALA A 140 -38.69 18.77 10.74
C ALA A 140 -37.21 19.14 10.79
N LEU A 141 -36.34 18.14 11.02
CA LEU A 141 -34.90 18.25 10.88
C LEU A 141 -34.56 18.72 9.45
N VAL A 142 -34.44 20.03 9.26
CA VAL A 142 -33.79 20.60 8.08
C VAL A 142 -32.30 20.34 8.29
N ARG A 143 -31.80 19.32 7.58
CA ARG A 143 -30.37 19.02 7.49
C ARG A 143 -29.68 20.26 6.92
N PRO A 144 -28.77 20.96 7.64
CA PRO A 144 -27.99 22.01 7.04
C PRO A 144 -27.07 21.35 6.01
N ARG A 145 -27.38 21.53 4.73
CA ARG A 145 -26.44 21.26 3.65
C ARG A 145 -25.39 22.36 3.74
N ALA A 146 -24.32 22.08 4.48
CA ALA A 146 -23.11 22.89 4.43
C ALA A 146 -22.61 22.85 2.99
N ARG A 147 -22.99 23.86 2.20
CA ARG A 147 -22.22 24.27 1.03
C ARG A 147 -21.02 25.00 1.61
N THR A 148 -19.93 24.27 1.80
CA THR A 148 -18.62 24.88 1.97
C THR A 148 -18.34 25.62 0.66
N LEU A 149 -18.58 26.93 0.66
CA LEU A 149 -18.01 27.82 -0.32
C LEU A 149 -16.50 27.79 -0.06
N VAL A 150 -15.78 27.00 -0.85
CA VAL A 150 -14.31 27.00 -0.82
C VAL A 150 -13.87 28.36 -1.38
N PRO A 151 -13.10 29.16 -0.62
CA PRO A 151 -12.46 30.34 -1.17
C PRO A 151 -11.53 29.92 -2.31
N ALA A 152 -11.71 30.50 -3.49
CA ALA A 152 -11.01 30.12 -4.72
C ALA A 152 -9.53 30.57 -4.77
N ASP A 153 -8.84 30.55 -3.63
CA ASP A 153 -7.47 31.05 -3.51
C ASP A 153 -6.62 30.25 -2.53
N GLN A 154 -6.80 28.92 -2.53
CA GLN A 154 -5.85 28.02 -1.90
C GLN A 154 -4.90 27.48 -2.97
N PRO A 155 -3.56 27.66 -2.81
CA PRO A 155 -2.60 26.98 -3.67
C PRO A 155 -2.82 25.47 -3.53
N SER A 156 -2.87 24.78 -4.66
CA SER A 156 -2.99 23.33 -4.71
C SER A 156 -1.88 22.71 -3.88
N VAL A 157 -2.24 22.17 -2.71
CA VAL A 157 -1.34 21.34 -1.92
C VAL A 157 -1.08 20.10 -2.75
N ASP A 158 0.07 20.07 -3.40
CA ASP A 158 0.55 18.90 -4.12
C ASP A 158 0.73 17.77 -3.10
N VAL A 159 0.53 16.53 -3.53
CA VAL A 159 0.61 15.35 -2.64
C VAL A 159 1.98 15.27 -1.95
N ASN A 160 2.99 15.89 -2.56
CA ASN A 160 4.37 16.02 -2.06
C ASN A 160 4.55 17.01 -0.90
N ASP A 161 3.58 17.90 -0.62
CA ASP A 161 3.68 18.89 0.46
C ASP A 161 3.10 18.39 1.79
N LEU A 162 2.65 17.14 1.86
CA LEU A 162 2.23 16.55 3.13
C LEU A 162 3.47 16.27 4.01
N PRO A 163 3.41 16.57 5.33
CA PRO A 163 4.54 16.42 6.24
C PRO A 163 5.08 14.99 6.35
N LEU A 164 4.28 14.00 5.93
CA LEU A 164 4.66 12.59 5.85
C LEU A 164 5.68 12.31 4.73
N TRP A 165 5.67 13.07 3.63
CA TRP A 165 6.58 12.87 2.50
C TRP A 165 7.95 13.56 2.73
N ARG A 166 7.97 14.72 3.40
CA ARG A 166 9.24 15.40 3.75
C ARG A 166 10.11 14.58 4.71
N ALA A 167 9.51 13.73 5.56
CA ALA A 167 10.25 12.85 6.45
C ALA A 167 10.99 11.70 5.73
N ILE A 168 10.60 11.38 4.49
CA ILE A 168 11.21 10.31 3.69
C ILE A 168 12.35 10.85 2.81
N GLU A 169 12.30 12.13 2.43
CA GLU A 169 13.31 12.74 1.54
C GLU A 169 14.55 13.29 2.27
N GLY A 170 14.53 13.37 3.60
CA GLY A 170 15.69 13.69 4.42
C GLY A 170 16.19 15.13 4.27
N GLU A 171 15.71 15.99 5.17
CA GLU A 171 16.52 17.13 5.68
C GLU A 171 17.23 16.71 6.97
#